data_AF-A0A518DWJ4-F1
#
_entry.id   AF-A0A518DWJ4-F1
#
_cell.length_a   1.000
_cell.length_b   1.000
_cell.length_c   1.000
_cell.angle_alpha   90.00
_cell.angle_beta   90.00
_cell.angle_gamma   90.00
#
_symmetry.space_group_name_H-M   'P 1'
#
loop_
_entity.id
_entity.type
_entity.pdbx_description
1 polymer ?
#
loop_
_entity_poly.entity_id
_entity_poly.type
_entity_poly.pdbx_seq_one_letter_code
_entity_poly.pdbx_strand_id
1 'polypeptide(L)'
;MFRKELMASIVAYNLTIQFRKQAAEQANVPPRRLSFTGVWDVFRIFLLQKTFPDAGAWRTAYARALKYAAREKLPNRPGRSYSRESYKRRSKSSHFKKRSSPWNQPENEPK
;
A
#
# COMPACT_ATOMS: atom_id res chain seq x y z
N MET A 1 -11.43 -18.79 21.71
CA MET A 1 -11.76 -17.48 21.12
C MET A 1 -10.75 -17.07 20.03
N PHE A 2 -9.45 -17.19 20.27
CA PHE A 2 -8.39 -16.83 19.30
C PHE A 2 -8.49 -17.49 17.90
N ARG A 3 -8.77 -18.80 17.82
CA ARG A 3 -8.78 -19.53 16.54
C ARG A 3 -9.79 -18.98 15.53
N LYS A 4 -11.00 -18.62 15.98
CA LYS A 4 -12.06 -18.08 15.11
C LYS A 4 -11.74 -16.66 14.62
N GLU A 5 -11.13 -15.85 15.46
CA GLU A 5 -10.68 -14.50 15.10
C GLU A 5 -9.54 -14.55 14.08
N LEU A 6 -8.54 -15.40 14.32
CA LEU A 6 -7.45 -15.63 13.37
C LEU A 6 -7.97 -16.10 12.01
N MET A 7 -8.89 -17.07 12.00
CA MET A 7 -9.53 -17.55 10.77
C MET A 7 -10.29 -16.42 10.05
N ALA A 8 -11.05 -15.61 10.78
CA ALA A 8 -11.75 -14.46 10.20
C ALA A 8 -10.78 -13.43 9.60
N SER A 9 -9.66 -13.13 10.27
CA SER A 9 -8.62 -12.24 9.75
C SER A 9 -7.99 -12.77 8.47
N ILE A 10 -7.72 -14.08 8.38
CA ILE A 10 -7.18 -14.72 7.17
C ILE A 10 -8.17 -14.60 6.01
N VAL A 11 -9.46 -14.85 6.26
CA VAL A 11 -10.51 -14.71 5.24
C VAL A 11 -10.60 -13.27 4.76
N ALA A 12 -10.63 -12.29 5.67
CA ALA A 12 -10.68 -10.87 5.32
C ALA A 12 -9.46 -10.42 4.49
N TYR A 13 -8.27 -10.90 4.87
CA TYR A 13 -7.04 -10.64 4.12
C TYR A 13 -7.13 -11.22 2.71
N ASN A 14 -7.52 -12.49 2.58
CA ASN A 14 -7.62 -13.16 1.29
C ASN A 14 -8.66 -12.52 0.38
N LEU A 15 -9.81 -12.09 0.93
CA LEU A 15 -10.83 -11.35 0.18
C LEU A 15 -10.29 -10.03 -0.36
N THR A 16 -9.58 -9.26 0.47
CA THR A 16 -8.93 -8.01 0.04
C THR A 16 -7.89 -8.26 -1.05
N ILE A 17 -7.12 -9.35 -0.95
CA ILE A 17 -6.15 -9.75 -1.98
C ILE A 17 -6.84 -10.11 -3.29
N GLN A 18 -7.96 -10.82 -3.27
CA GLN A 18 -8.70 -11.15 -4.50
C GLN A 18 -9.29 -9.89 -5.14
N PHE A 19 -9.88 -9.00 -4.35
CA PHE A 19 -10.35 -7.69 -4.84
C PHE A 19 -9.22 -6.90 -5.50
N ARG A 20 -8.03 -6.87 -4.88
CA ARG A 20 -6.82 -6.24 -5.45
C ARG A 20 -6.38 -6.87 -6.76
N LYS A 21 -6.45 -8.20 -6.89
CA LYS A 21 -6.11 -8.89 -8.15
C LYS A 21 -7.05 -8.49 -9.28
N GLN A 22 -8.36 -8.49 -9.03
CA GLN A 22 -9.35 -8.07 -10.02
C GLN A 22 -9.20 -6.59 -10.41
N ALA A 23 -8.90 -5.71 -9.45
CA ALA A 23 -8.60 -4.32 -9.74
C ALA A 23 -7.32 -4.17 -10.59
N ALA A 24 -6.31 -5.01 -10.34
CA ALA A 24 -5.06 -5.00 -11.07
C ALA A 24 -5.23 -5.52 -12.52
N GLU A 25 -6.08 -6.53 -12.72
CA GLU A 25 -6.50 -7.00 -14.04
C GLU A 25 -7.17 -5.87 -14.84
N GLN A 26 -8.10 -5.11 -14.23
CA GLN A 26 -8.71 -3.94 -14.88
C GLN A 26 -7.71 -2.85 -15.24
N ALA A 27 -6.67 -2.67 -14.41
CA ALA A 27 -5.63 -1.69 -14.62
C ALA A 27 -4.49 -2.17 -15.56
N ASN A 28 -4.54 -3.43 -16.00
CA ASN A 28 -3.49 -4.14 -16.75
C ASN A 28 -2.09 -4.00 -16.10
N VAL A 29 -2.02 -4.23 -14.79
CA VAL A 29 -0.76 -4.19 -14.03
C VAL A 29 -0.65 -5.40 -13.10
N PRO A 30 0.56 -5.81 -12.69
CA PRO A 30 0.71 -6.81 -11.64
C PRO A 30 0.04 -6.36 -10.33
N PRO A 31 -0.61 -7.23 -9.55
CA PRO A 31 -1.27 -6.86 -8.30
C PRO A 31 -0.37 -6.10 -7.32
N ARG A 32 0.93 -6.45 -7.29
CA ARG A 32 1.94 -5.78 -6.47
C ARG A 32 2.15 -4.30 -6.81
N ARG A 33 1.71 -3.84 -7.99
CA ARG A 33 1.76 -2.44 -8.42
C ARG A 33 0.59 -1.61 -7.90
N LEU A 34 -0.43 -2.21 -7.29
CA LEU A 34 -1.48 -1.47 -6.57
C LEU A 34 -1.15 -1.36 -5.08
N SER A 35 -1.54 -0.28 -4.42
CA SER A 35 -1.41 -0.10 -2.97
C SER A 35 -2.35 -1.06 -2.24
N PHE A 36 -1.85 -1.84 -1.28
CA PHE A 36 -2.74 -2.68 -0.47
C PHE A 36 -3.69 -1.82 0.39
N THR A 37 -3.13 -0.82 1.09
CA THR A 37 -3.91 0.07 1.97
C THR A 37 -4.92 0.88 1.18
N GLY A 38 -4.53 1.47 0.04
CA GLY A 38 -5.46 2.24 -0.79
C GLY A 38 -6.60 1.38 -1.34
N VAL A 39 -6.30 0.16 -1.79
CA VAL A 39 -7.33 -0.78 -2.25
C VAL A 39 -8.27 -1.21 -1.11
N TRP A 40 -7.74 -1.42 0.10
CA TRP A 40 -8.54 -1.70 1.29
C TRP A 40 -9.44 -0.53 1.66
N ASP A 41 -8.94 0.72 1.60
CA ASP A 41 -9.74 1.91 1.89
C ASP A 41 -10.91 2.04 0.90
N VAL A 42 -10.66 1.81 -0.40
CA VAL A 42 -11.72 1.75 -1.42
C VAL A 42 -12.74 0.66 -1.08
N PHE A 43 -12.30 -0.56 -0.76
CA PHE A 43 -13.20 -1.65 -0.38
C PHE A 43 -14.07 -1.26 0.82
N ARG A 44 -13.46 -0.66 1.84
CA ARG A 44 -14.15 -0.23 3.05
C ARG A 44 -15.21 0.83 2.77
N ILE A 45 -14.84 1.89 2.03
CA ILE A 45 -15.71 3.05 1.74
C ILE A 45 -16.88 2.65 0.83
N PHE A 46 -16.60 1.85 -0.21
CA PHE A 46 -17.61 1.54 -1.22
C PHE A 46 -18.47 0.34 -0.87
N LEU A 47 -17.96 -0.62 -0.08
CA LEU A 47 -18.64 -1.90 0.15
C LEU A 47 -18.91 -2.15 1.64
N LEU A 48 -17.89 -2.12 2.50
CA LEU A 48 -18.04 -2.59 3.89
C LEU A 48 -18.92 -1.68 4.76
N GLN A 49 -18.85 -0.37 4.54
CA GLN A 49 -19.60 0.63 5.33
C GLN A 49 -21.01 0.90 4.79
N LYS A 50 -21.43 0.21 3.72
CA LYS A 50 -22.70 0.45 3.05
C LYS A 50 -23.59 -0.79 3.11
N THR A 51 -24.88 -0.54 3.29
CA THR A 51 -25.92 -1.55 3.11
C THR A 51 -26.48 -1.46 1.70
N PHE A 52 -26.75 -2.60 1.08
CA PHE A 52 -27.31 -2.67 -0.27
C PHE A 52 -28.70 -3.33 -0.21
N PRO A 53 -29.70 -2.78 -0.91
CA PRO A 53 -31.06 -3.31 -0.88
C PRO A 53 -31.17 -4.67 -1.57
N ASP A 54 -30.34 -4.90 -2.59
CA ASP A 54 -30.37 -6.11 -3.41
C ASP A 54 -28.98 -6.47 -3.95
N ALA A 55 -28.89 -7.67 -4.54
CA ALA A 55 -27.66 -8.15 -5.16
C ALA A 55 -27.24 -7.32 -6.39
N GLY A 56 -28.20 -6.71 -7.10
CA GLY A 56 -27.92 -5.83 -8.24
C GLY A 56 -27.17 -4.58 -7.82
N ALA A 57 -27.67 -3.86 -6.80
CA ALA A 57 -26.99 -2.71 -6.22
C ALA A 57 -25.60 -3.07 -5.69
N TRP A 58 -25.45 -4.25 -5.07
CA TRP A 58 -24.14 -4.70 -4.61
C TRP A 58 -23.15 -4.89 -5.77
N ARG A 59 -23.56 -5.57 -6.85
CA ARG A 59 -22.71 -5.81 -8.03
C ARG A 59 -22.31 -4.51 -8.72
N THR A 60 -23.22 -3.54 -8.83
CA THR A 60 -22.91 -2.23 -9.43
C THR A 60 -21.93 -1.43 -8.56
N ALA A 61 -22.09 -1.47 -7.23
CA ALA A 61 -21.14 -0.87 -6.30
C ALA A 61 -19.78 -1.56 -6.35
N TYR A 62 -19.75 -2.89 -6.47
CA TYR A 62 -18.52 -3.67 -6.62
C TYR A 62 -17.76 -3.29 -7.89
N ALA A 63 -18.45 -3.24 -9.04
CA ALA A 63 -17.85 -2.80 -10.30
C ALA A 63 -17.31 -1.37 -10.22
N ARG A 64 -18.03 -0.47 -9.52
CA ARG A 64 -17.56 0.89 -9.26
C ARG A 64 -16.31 0.89 -8.38
N ALA A 65 -16.32 0.13 -7.28
CA ALA A 65 -15.19 0.01 -6.36
C ALA A 65 -13.92 -0.48 -7.08
N LEU A 66 -14.05 -1.48 -7.97
CA LEU A 66 -12.92 -1.95 -8.78
C LEU A 66 -12.31 -0.85 -9.64
N LYS A 67 -13.13 0.00 -10.27
CA LYS A 67 -12.65 1.15 -11.07
C LYS A 67 -11.84 2.17 -10.26
N TYR A 68 -12.21 2.40 -8.99
CA TYR A 68 -11.45 3.27 -8.10
C TYR A 68 -10.19 2.58 -7.59
N ALA A 69 -10.29 1.32 -7.18
CA ALA A 69 -9.14 0.52 -6.72
C ALA A 69 -8.07 0.36 -7.80
N ALA A 70 -8.45 0.27 -9.08
CA ALA A 70 -7.55 0.21 -10.23
C ALA A 70 -6.66 1.48 -10.37
N ARG A 71 -7.05 2.60 -9.75
CA ARG A 71 -6.31 3.87 -9.75
C ARG A 71 -5.27 3.96 -8.64
N GLU A 72 -5.30 3.06 -7.65
CA GLU A 72 -4.37 3.01 -6.51
C GLU A 72 -2.98 2.48 -6.91
N LYS A 73 -2.42 2.97 -8.02
CA LYS A 73 -1.12 2.56 -8.56
C LYS A 73 0.00 3.13 -7.70
N LEU A 74 0.90 2.26 -7.25
CA LEU A 74 2.12 2.66 -6.59
C LEU A 74 3.03 3.43 -7.57
N PRO A 75 3.75 4.46 -7.11
CA PRO A 75 4.73 5.17 -7.93
C PRO A 75 5.72 4.18 -8.57
N ASN A 76 5.99 4.32 -9.87
CA ASN A 76 7.09 3.60 -10.51
C ASN A 76 8.35 4.46 -10.39
N ARG A 77 9.38 3.98 -9.68
CA ARG A 77 10.68 4.68 -9.56
C ARG A 77 11.80 3.76 -10.01
N PRO A 78 11.95 3.54 -11.34
CA PRO A 78 13.07 2.75 -11.86
C PRO A 78 14.40 3.44 -11.51
N GLY A 79 15.45 2.65 -11.25
CA GLY A 79 16.78 3.17 -10.91
C GLY A 79 16.95 3.70 -9.48
N ARG A 80 15.92 3.65 -8.64
CA ARG A 80 16.04 4.03 -7.22
C ARG A 80 16.80 2.96 -6.43
N SER A 81 18.10 3.12 -6.32
CA SER A 81 18.95 2.35 -5.41
C SER A 81 19.37 3.24 -4.25
N TYR A 82 19.16 2.77 -3.02
CA TYR A 82 19.71 3.40 -1.82
C TYR A 82 20.87 2.54 -1.33
N SER A 83 22.02 3.14 -1.03
CA SER A 83 23.07 2.42 -0.31
C SER A 83 22.44 1.85 0.97
N ARG A 84 22.53 0.54 1.15
CA ARG A 84 22.12 -0.12 2.40
C ARG A 84 23.19 0.16 3.44
N GLU A 85 23.26 1.40 3.88
CA GLU A 85 24.10 1.78 5.00
C GLU A 85 23.37 1.42 6.29
N SER A 86 23.90 0.42 7.00
CA SER A 86 23.58 0.28 8.41
C SER A 86 24.02 1.57 9.09
N TYR A 87 23.07 2.32 9.67
CA TYR A 87 23.44 3.45 10.51
C TYR A 87 24.37 2.95 11.61
N LYS A 88 25.66 3.27 11.54
CA LYS A 88 26.62 2.90 12.58
C LYS A 88 26.10 3.43 13.91
N ARG A 89 26.19 2.59 14.95
CA ARG A 89 25.86 2.99 16.32
C ARG A 89 26.75 4.19 16.68
N ARG A 90 26.13 5.28 17.11
CA ARG A 90 26.87 6.47 17.52
C ARG A 90 27.72 6.20 18.74
N SER A 91 28.89 6.82 18.79
CA SER A 91 29.60 7.00 20.05
C SER A 91 28.76 7.84 21.01
N LYS A 92 28.83 7.56 22.32
CA LYS A 92 28.08 8.33 23.34
C LYS A 92 28.38 9.84 23.27
N SER A 93 29.60 10.22 22.87
CA SER A 93 30.04 11.62 22.75
C SER A 93 29.36 12.41 21.63
N SER A 94 28.87 11.74 20.57
CA SER A 94 28.23 12.40 19.43
C SER A 94 26.71 12.21 19.38
N HIS A 95 26.14 11.53 20.38
CA HIS A 95 24.72 11.12 20.42
C HIS A 95 23.75 12.29 20.24
N PHE A 96 24.06 13.46 20.78
CA PHE A 96 23.20 14.65 20.73
C PHE A 96 23.39 15.54 19.49
N LYS A 97 24.41 15.33 18.67
CA LYS A 97 24.63 16.14 17.46
C LYS A 97 23.58 15.78 16.39
N LYS A 98 23.02 16.75 15.66
CA LYS A 98 22.13 16.43 14.51
C LYS A 98 22.98 15.83 13.38
N ARG A 99 22.46 14.82 12.67
CA ARG A 99 23.14 14.30 11.46
C ARG A 99 23.03 15.37 10.36
N SER A 100 24.09 15.55 9.60
CA SER A 100 23.97 16.21 8.30
C SER A 100 23.12 15.33 7.38
N SER A 101 22.24 15.98 6.63
CA SER A 101 21.48 15.31 5.58
C SER A 101 22.46 14.78 4.52
N PRO A 102 22.29 13.55 3.98
CA PRO A 102 23.09 13.06 2.86
C PRO A 102 23.03 14.00 1.64
N TRP A 103 21.97 14.80 1.55
CA TRP A 103 21.74 15.79 0.51
C TRP A 103 22.55 17.08 0.67
N ASN A 104 23.19 17.30 1.83
CA ASN A 104 24.03 18.48 2.11
C ASN A 104 25.53 18.12 2.08
N GLN A 105 25.90 17.06 1.35
CA GLN A 105 27.30 16.70 1.17
C GLN A 105 27.88 17.49 -0.01
N PRO A 106 29.05 18.14 0.15
CA PRO A 106 29.65 18.99 -0.89
C PRO A 106 30.00 18.22 -2.18
N GLU A 107 30.07 16.89 -2.11
CA GLU A 107 30.33 16.00 -3.25
C GLU A 107 29.14 15.86 -4.21
N ASN A 108 27.94 16.30 -3.79
CA ASN A 108 26.70 16.20 -4.57
C ASN A 108 26.25 17.55 -5.19
N GLU A 109 27.08 18.60 -5.13
CA GLU A 109 26.80 19.86 -5.83
C GLU A 109 27.07 19.69 -7.34
N PRO A 110 26.13 20.09 -8.23
CA PRO A 110 26.37 20.06 -9.67
C PRO A 110 27.50 21.05 -10.03
N LYS A 111 28.50 20.57 -10.76
CA LYS A 111 29.56 21.38 -11.37
C LYS A 111 29.03 22.21 -12.54
#